data_AF-A0A0H5R426-F1
#
_entry.id   AF-A0A0H5R426-F1
#
_cell.length_a   1.000
_cell.length_b   1.000
_cell.length_c   1.000
_cell.angle_alpha   90.00
_cell.angle_beta   90.00
_cell.angle_gamma   90.00
#
_symmetry.space_group_name_H-M   'P 1'
#
loop_
_entity.id
_entity.type
_entity.pdbx_description
1 polymer ?
#
loop_
_entity_poly.entity_id
_entity_poly.type
_entity_poly.pdbx_seq_one_letter_code
_entity_poly.pdbx_strand_id
1 'polypeptide(L)'
;MVRAAPAPSLATLTIDKLSIPKFETNLSGKIVYFKVRVKICSTKGYFVSKRFSQFEEFERQLSLNLPHVDFAPLPPKRPKFLGQSPQFLEERRILLENFLLRALDCEDVKKNIVFLTFLSTDKDGEVSGDIQIDGSESISRVWNDDDTPYEFPEHQEIRRIQIPQSKVMSDHVLYQIHCSSSTDSKPRHSHSHWVSLKRFTDFIVMMRSLHQELAITSPYALHKLPFAPPEKKSRVFNDHTDPVFVEHRRVLLEYYLNKLLRIEQAASSDIFLKFCAVPGI
;
A
#
# COMPACT_ATOMS: atom_id res chain seq x y z
N MET A 1 32.40 -27.55 20.34
CA MET A 1 30.96 -27.72 20.03
C MET A 1 30.30 -26.34 20.12
N VAL A 2 30.05 -25.70 18.97
CA VAL A 2 29.30 -24.44 18.92
C VAL A 2 27.83 -24.77 19.09
N ARG A 3 27.23 -24.36 20.21
CA ARG A 3 25.78 -24.47 20.43
C ARG A 3 25.10 -23.46 19.50
N ALA A 4 24.32 -23.97 18.54
CA ALA A 4 23.41 -23.13 17.77
C ALA A 4 22.48 -22.38 18.74
N ALA A 5 22.32 -21.08 18.52
CA ALA A 5 21.35 -20.28 19.27
C ALA A 5 19.93 -20.83 19.05
N PRO A 6 19.11 -20.98 20.09
CA PRO A 6 17.73 -21.43 19.93
C PRO A 6 16.96 -20.43 19.06
N ALA A 7 16.22 -20.94 18.09
CA ALA A 7 15.28 -20.12 17.33
C ALA A 7 14.32 -19.42 18.32
N PRO A 8 14.06 -18.11 18.17
CA PRO A 8 13.18 -17.39 19.08
C PRO A 8 11.81 -18.06 19.09
N SER A 9 11.28 -18.32 20.30
CA SER A 9 9.95 -18.91 20.45
C SER A 9 8.92 -17.97 19.82
N LEU A 10 8.08 -18.49 18.93
CA LEU A 10 7.03 -17.73 18.22
C LEU A 10 6.01 -17.03 19.15
N ALA A 11 6.04 -17.31 20.46
CA ALA A 11 5.06 -16.88 21.45
C ALA A 11 5.09 -15.37 21.83
N THR A 12 6.05 -14.56 21.34
CA THR A 12 6.16 -13.14 21.76
C THR A 12 6.56 -12.16 20.64
N LEU A 13 6.45 -12.54 19.35
CA LEU A 13 6.80 -11.63 18.26
C LEU A 13 5.71 -10.55 18.09
N THR A 14 6.01 -9.34 18.56
CA THR A 14 5.14 -8.17 18.31
C THR A 14 5.61 -7.48 17.04
N ILE A 15 4.80 -7.59 15.98
CA ILE A 15 5.07 -6.94 14.69
C ILE A 15 4.68 -5.47 14.83
N ASP A 16 5.66 -4.57 14.70
CA ASP A 16 5.48 -3.12 14.82
C ASP A 16 5.07 -2.49 13.49
N LYS A 17 5.66 -2.97 12.39
CA LYS A 17 5.44 -2.39 11.07
C LYS A 17 5.50 -3.47 10.00
N LEU A 18 4.58 -3.35 9.05
CA LEU A 18 4.49 -4.21 7.88
C LEU A 18 4.35 -3.34 6.63
N SER A 19 5.04 -3.71 5.55
CA SER A 19 4.86 -3.09 4.24
C SER A 19 5.23 -4.05 3.12
N ILE A 20 4.82 -3.74 1.90
CA ILE A 20 5.24 -4.43 0.68
C ILE A 20 5.87 -3.38 -0.23
N PRO A 21 7.13 -2.96 -0.03
CA PRO A 21 7.69 -1.82 -0.75
C PRO A 21 7.86 -2.03 -2.26
N LYS A 22 7.99 -3.28 -2.71
CA LYS A 22 8.21 -3.59 -4.13
C LYS A 22 7.78 -5.01 -4.48
N PHE A 23 7.67 -5.25 -5.78
CA PHE A 23 7.62 -6.58 -6.38
C PHE A 23 8.86 -6.80 -7.24
N GLU A 24 9.25 -8.06 -7.40
CA GLU A 24 10.37 -8.50 -8.23
C GLU A 24 9.92 -9.65 -9.11
N THR A 25 10.47 -9.71 -10.32
CA THR A 25 10.26 -10.84 -11.22
C THR A 25 11.53 -11.69 -11.26
N ASN A 26 11.39 -13.00 -11.35
CA ASN A 26 12.54 -13.87 -11.58
C ASN A 26 13.21 -13.57 -12.95
N LEU A 27 14.38 -14.17 -13.21
CA LEU A 27 15.14 -13.96 -14.45
C LEU A 27 14.32 -14.22 -15.72
N SER A 28 13.34 -15.14 -15.65
CA SER A 28 12.45 -15.46 -16.77
C SER A 28 11.30 -14.46 -16.97
N GLY A 29 11.10 -13.52 -16.04
CA GLY A 29 9.94 -12.61 -16.01
C GLY A 29 8.60 -13.29 -15.72
N LYS A 30 8.55 -14.62 -15.56
CA LYS A 30 7.30 -15.39 -15.44
C LYS A 30 6.75 -15.42 -14.01
N ILE A 31 7.62 -15.42 -13.02
CA ILE A 31 7.23 -15.54 -11.61
C ILE A 31 7.43 -14.19 -10.94
N VAL A 32 6.40 -13.72 -10.24
CA VAL A 32 6.39 -12.45 -9.52
C VAL A 32 6.35 -12.72 -8.02
N TYR A 33 7.27 -12.10 -7.30
CA TYR A 33 7.38 -12.11 -5.85
C TYR A 33 7.12 -10.70 -5.30
N PHE A 34 6.30 -10.61 -4.28
CA PHE A 34 6.06 -9.40 -3.49
C PHE A 34 6.98 -9.44 -2.27
N LYS A 35 7.83 -8.42 -2.12
CA LYS A 35 8.76 -8.32 -0.99
C LYS A 35 8.02 -7.73 0.20
N VAL A 36 7.65 -8.56 1.15
CA VAL A 36 7.00 -8.15 2.40
C VAL A 36 8.09 -7.80 3.40
N ARG A 37 8.12 -6.56 3.88
CA ARG A 37 8.98 -6.10 4.96
C ARG A 37 8.26 -6.27 6.28
N VAL A 38 8.91 -6.93 7.23
CA VAL A 38 8.40 -7.14 8.58
C VAL A 38 9.38 -6.52 9.57
N LYS A 39 8.88 -5.62 10.41
CA LYS A 39 9.66 -5.04 11.51
C LYS A 39 9.03 -5.49 12.82
N ILE A 40 9.85 -6.12 13.66
CA ILE A 40 9.47 -6.58 15.00
C ILE A 40 10.08 -5.61 16.00
N CYS A 41 9.39 -5.35 17.11
CA CYS A 41 9.85 -4.40 18.11
C CYS A 41 11.32 -4.64 18.48
N SER A 42 12.10 -3.55 18.51
CA SER A 42 13.54 -3.52 18.85
C SER A 42 14.51 -4.26 17.92
N THR A 43 14.06 -4.90 16.84
CA THR A 43 14.93 -5.61 15.90
C THR A 43 15.03 -4.90 14.55
N LYS A 44 16.10 -5.22 13.81
CA LYS A 44 16.18 -4.84 12.39
C LYS A 44 15.07 -5.56 11.64
N GLY A 45 14.32 -4.82 10.82
CA GLY A 45 13.31 -5.42 9.97
C GLY A 45 13.94 -6.38 8.96
N TYR A 46 13.19 -7.41 8.59
CA TYR A 46 13.59 -8.40 7.60
C TYR A 46 12.59 -8.43 6.44
N PHE A 47 12.96 -9.14 5.37
CA PHE A 47 12.11 -9.32 4.21
C PHE A 47 11.73 -10.79 4.05
N VAL A 48 10.50 -11.03 3.62
CA VAL A 48 10.05 -12.31 3.07
C VAL A 48 9.46 -12.08 1.69
N SER A 49 9.60 -13.06 0.80
CA SER A 49 9.19 -12.99 -0.60
C SER A 49 7.98 -13.89 -0.81
N LYS A 50 6.87 -13.31 -1.29
CA LYS A 50 5.60 -14.03 -1.46
C LYS A 50 5.06 -13.93 -2.87
N ARG A 51 4.67 -15.07 -3.44
CA ARG A 51 3.85 -15.13 -4.66
C ARG A 51 2.39 -14.86 -4.33
N PHE A 52 1.63 -14.36 -5.31
CA PHE A 52 0.20 -14.13 -5.14
C PHE A 52 -0.56 -15.38 -4.68
N SER A 53 -0.24 -16.57 -5.22
CA SER A 53 -0.88 -17.83 -4.81
C SER A 53 -0.64 -18.18 -3.34
N GLN A 54 0.43 -17.68 -2.72
CA GLN A 54 0.69 -17.87 -1.29
C GLN A 54 -0.18 -16.96 -0.44
N PHE A 55 -0.55 -15.77 -0.92
CA PHE A 55 -1.55 -14.94 -0.26
C PHE A 55 -2.93 -15.58 -0.32
N GLU A 56 -3.30 -16.18 -1.46
CA GLU A 56 -4.56 -16.91 -1.58
C GLU A 56 -4.65 -18.08 -0.61
N GLU A 57 -3.60 -18.89 -0.54
CA GLU A 57 -3.54 -20.02 0.39
C GLU A 57 -3.54 -19.54 1.85
N PHE A 58 -2.87 -18.42 2.13
CA PHE A 58 -2.86 -17.80 3.45
C PHE A 58 -4.24 -17.29 3.88
N GLU A 59 -4.94 -16.54 3.02
CA GLU A 59 -6.32 -16.09 3.28
C GLU A 59 -7.24 -17.30 3.51
N ARG A 60 -7.16 -18.32 2.65
CA ARG A 60 -7.94 -19.55 2.81
C ARG A 60 -7.70 -20.22 4.16
N GLN A 61 -6.45 -20.31 4.61
CA GLN A 61 -6.12 -20.89 5.91
C GLN A 61 -6.59 -20.01 7.07
N LEU A 62 -6.44 -18.68 6.98
CA LEU A 62 -6.94 -17.76 7.99
C LEU A 62 -8.45 -17.85 8.16
N SER A 63 -9.21 -17.80 7.07
CA SER A 63 -10.68 -17.86 7.12
C SER A 63 -11.21 -19.16 7.72
N LEU A 64 -10.46 -20.27 7.60
CA LEU A 64 -10.78 -21.53 8.26
C LEU A 64 -10.46 -21.52 9.77
N ASN A 65 -9.41 -20.80 10.19
CA ASN A 65 -9.00 -20.72 11.59
C ASN A 65 -9.73 -19.62 12.37
N LEU A 66 -10.16 -18.54 11.70
CA LEU A 66 -10.77 -17.35 12.28
C LEU A 66 -12.02 -16.94 11.47
N PRO A 67 -13.08 -17.76 11.45
CA PRO A 67 -14.26 -17.52 10.60
C PRO A 67 -15.08 -16.29 11.02
N HIS A 68 -14.86 -15.75 12.21
CA HIS A 68 -15.52 -14.55 12.73
C HIS A 68 -14.85 -13.25 12.31
N VAL A 69 -13.65 -13.30 11.74
CA VAL A 69 -12.90 -12.12 11.31
C VAL A 69 -13.24 -11.78 9.86
N ASP A 70 -13.70 -10.56 9.62
CA ASP A 70 -13.88 -10.04 8.27
C ASP A 70 -12.55 -9.49 7.75
N PHE A 71 -11.98 -10.16 6.76
CA PHE A 71 -10.70 -9.79 6.18
C PHE A 71 -10.91 -8.83 5.01
N ALA A 72 -9.98 -7.89 4.84
CA ALA A 72 -9.95 -7.10 3.61
C ALA A 72 -9.86 -8.04 2.39
N PRO A 73 -10.52 -7.72 1.27
CA PRO A 73 -10.51 -8.61 0.12
C PRO A 73 -9.12 -8.69 -0.52
N LEU A 74 -8.73 -9.89 -0.95
CA LEU A 74 -7.56 -10.05 -1.82
C LEU A 74 -7.78 -9.43 -3.21
N PRO A 75 -6.71 -8.96 -3.88
CA PRO A 75 -6.80 -8.45 -5.23
C PRO A 75 -7.32 -9.53 -6.20
N PRO A 76 -8.06 -9.14 -7.25
CA PRO A 76 -8.68 -10.09 -8.16
C PRO A 76 -7.64 -10.92 -8.92
N LYS A 77 -8.04 -12.15 -9.26
CA LYS A 77 -7.34 -12.95 -10.25
C LYS A 77 -7.42 -12.26 -11.60
N ARG A 78 -6.30 -12.27 -12.32
CA ARG A 78 -6.24 -11.83 -13.71
C ARG A 78 -5.99 -13.05 -14.60
N PRO A 79 -6.77 -13.22 -15.68
CA PRO A 79 -6.50 -14.28 -16.64
C PRO A 79 -5.07 -14.18 -17.18
N LYS A 80 -4.38 -15.32 -17.26
CA LYS A 80 -2.94 -15.38 -17.62
C LYS A 80 -2.64 -14.76 -19.00
N PHE A 81 -3.59 -14.84 -19.93
CA PHE A 81 -3.43 -14.31 -21.29
C PHE A 81 -3.39 -12.77 -21.35
N LEU A 82 -3.88 -12.06 -20.32
CA LEU A 82 -3.81 -10.59 -20.25
C LEU A 82 -2.44 -10.09 -19.75
N GLY A 83 -1.50 -10.98 -19.46
CA GLY A 83 -0.17 -10.65 -18.93
C GLY A 83 -0.20 -10.02 -17.54
N GLN A 84 0.97 -9.57 -17.09
CA GLN A 84 1.17 -8.87 -15.82
C GLN A 84 1.86 -7.54 -16.08
N SER A 85 1.10 -6.52 -16.48
CA SER A 85 1.66 -5.17 -16.70
C SER A 85 2.24 -4.60 -15.39
N PRO A 86 3.24 -3.71 -15.44
CA PRO A 86 3.79 -3.06 -14.25
C PRO A 86 2.72 -2.37 -13.39
N GLN A 87 1.77 -1.67 -14.03
CA GLN A 87 0.64 -1.05 -13.34
C GLN A 87 -0.22 -2.07 -12.59
N PHE A 88 -0.53 -3.20 -13.22
CA PHE A 88 -1.30 -4.25 -12.57
C PHE A 88 -0.58 -4.86 -11.36
N LEU A 89 0.74 -5.05 -11.48
CA LEU A 89 1.56 -5.55 -10.38
C LEU A 89 1.63 -4.56 -9.23
N GLU A 90 1.70 -3.26 -9.52
CA GLU A 90 1.66 -2.21 -8.50
C GLU A 90 0.28 -2.13 -7.83
N GLU A 91 -0.81 -2.15 -8.59
CA GLU A 91 -2.17 -2.21 -8.02
C GLU A 91 -2.33 -3.42 -7.09
N ARG A 92 -1.86 -4.59 -7.55
CA ARG A 92 -1.86 -5.81 -6.73
C ARG A 92 -0.99 -5.64 -5.48
N ARG A 93 0.21 -5.08 -5.57
CA ARG A 93 1.10 -4.83 -4.43
C ARG A 93 0.41 -3.98 -3.37
N ILE A 94 -0.23 -2.89 -3.78
CA ILE A 94 -0.97 -1.98 -2.89
C ILE A 94 -2.11 -2.73 -2.17
N LEU A 95 -2.89 -3.51 -2.91
CA LEU A 95 -4.02 -4.26 -2.33
C LEU A 95 -3.56 -5.37 -1.37
N LEU A 96 -2.46 -6.07 -1.68
CA LEU A 96 -1.86 -7.06 -0.79
C LEU A 96 -1.29 -6.40 0.49
N GLU A 97 -0.71 -5.21 0.39
CA GLU A 97 -0.22 -4.45 1.54
C GLU A 97 -1.39 -4.05 2.45
N ASN A 98 -2.47 -3.50 1.87
CA ASN A 98 -3.69 -3.18 2.62
C ASN A 98 -4.29 -4.42 3.31
N PHE A 99 -4.31 -5.56 2.62
CA PHE A 99 -4.76 -6.83 3.20
C PHE A 99 -3.96 -7.21 4.45
N LEU A 100 -2.63 -7.18 4.37
CA LEU A 100 -1.77 -7.51 5.50
C LEU A 100 -1.86 -6.48 6.64
N LEU A 101 -2.02 -5.20 6.33
CA LEU A 101 -2.20 -4.15 7.34
C LEU A 101 -3.52 -4.34 8.10
N ARG A 102 -4.61 -4.64 7.39
CA ARG A 102 -5.92 -4.93 8.00
C ARG A 102 -5.91 -6.21 8.83
N ALA A 103 -5.20 -7.24 8.36
CA ALA A 103 -4.94 -8.45 9.13
C ALA A 103 -4.13 -8.11 10.40
N LEU A 104 -3.11 -7.26 10.27
CA LEU A 104 -2.31 -6.80 11.40
C LEU A 104 -3.14 -5.97 12.39
N ASP A 105 -4.18 -5.24 12.00
CA ASP A 105 -5.02 -4.49 12.95
C ASP A 105 -5.90 -5.39 13.84
N CYS A 106 -6.03 -6.69 13.52
CA CYS A 106 -6.83 -7.65 14.29
C CYS A 106 -5.98 -8.42 15.32
N GLU A 107 -6.29 -8.28 16.61
CA GLU A 107 -5.55 -8.94 17.70
C GLU A 107 -5.51 -10.48 17.60
N ASP A 108 -6.61 -11.09 17.16
CA ASP A 108 -6.68 -12.55 16.98
C ASP A 108 -5.73 -13.03 15.86
N VAL A 109 -5.60 -12.23 14.81
CA VAL A 109 -4.75 -12.53 13.65
C VAL A 109 -3.27 -12.33 13.99
N LYS A 110 -2.92 -11.26 14.73
CA LYS A 110 -1.54 -10.98 15.17
C LYS A 110 -0.88 -12.17 15.86
N LYS A 111 -1.65 -12.89 16.68
CA LYS A 111 -1.18 -14.04 17.48
C LYS A 111 -1.36 -15.38 16.77
N ASN A 112 -2.01 -15.38 15.59
CA ASN A 112 -2.33 -16.59 14.87
C ASN A 112 -1.07 -17.21 14.25
N ILE A 113 -0.86 -18.51 14.48
CA ILE A 113 0.32 -19.24 13.98
C ILE A 113 0.41 -19.25 12.45
N VAL A 114 -0.72 -19.25 11.74
CA VAL A 114 -0.76 -19.19 10.27
C VAL A 114 -0.21 -17.85 9.79
N PHE A 115 -0.58 -16.74 10.44
CA PHE A 115 -0.08 -15.40 10.10
C PHE A 115 1.41 -15.27 10.39
N LEU A 116 1.85 -15.68 11.59
CA LEU A 116 3.26 -15.64 11.96
C LEU A 116 4.11 -16.53 11.04
N THR A 117 3.61 -17.70 10.67
CA THR A 117 4.29 -18.62 9.73
C THR A 117 4.35 -18.01 8.34
N PHE A 118 3.27 -17.38 7.86
CA PHE A 118 3.26 -16.67 6.60
C PHE A 118 4.34 -15.58 6.59
N LEU A 119 4.47 -14.80 7.65
CA LEU A 119 5.45 -13.72 7.75
C LEU A 119 6.88 -14.18 8.05
N SER A 120 7.12 -15.46 8.35
CA SER A 120 8.45 -15.98 8.71
C SER A 120 9.07 -16.94 7.69
N THR A 121 8.31 -17.41 6.69
CA THR A 121 8.77 -18.48 5.79
C THR A 121 8.95 -17.99 4.35
N ASP A 122 10.08 -18.28 3.72
CA ASP A 122 10.26 -18.14 2.27
C ASP A 122 10.10 -19.50 1.61
N LYS A 123 8.84 -19.93 1.40
CA LYS A 123 8.51 -21.27 0.87
C LYS A 123 9.07 -21.57 -0.53
N ASP A 124 9.58 -20.57 -1.27
CA ASP A 124 10.05 -20.74 -2.65
C ASP A 124 11.52 -20.32 -2.89
N GLY A 125 12.32 -20.15 -1.83
CA GLY A 125 13.78 -20.40 -1.85
C GLY A 125 14.65 -19.87 -3.01
N GLU A 126 14.36 -18.73 -3.64
CA GLU A 126 15.31 -18.10 -4.58
C GLU A 126 15.60 -16.63 -4.21
N VAL A 127 16.77 -16.49 -3.58
CA VAL A 127 17.58 -15.30 -3.29
C VAL A 127 17.07 -14.36 -2.17
N SER A 128 17.47 -14.70 -0.95
CA SER A 128 18.37 -13.82 -0.20
C SER A 128 19.56 -14.67 0.23
N GLY A 129 20.75 -14.34 -0.29
CA GLY A 129 21.98 -15.06 -0.01
C GLY A 129 22.24 -15.15 1.50
N ASP A 130 22.38 -16.39 1.92
CA ASP A 130 23.12 -16.98 3.03
C ASP A 130 23.31 -16.20 4.33
N ILE A 131 22.72 -16.79 5.39
CA ILE A 131 23.30 -16.80 6.72
C ILE A 131 24.61 -17.62 6.64
N GLN A 132 25.76 -17.00 6.91
CA GLN A 132 26.87 -17.71 7.52
C GLN A 132 27.47 -16.93 8.68
N ILE A 133 27.42 -17.60 9.83
CA ILE A 133 28.23 -17.35 11.01
C ILE A 133 29.61 -17.96 10.70
N ASP A 134 30.58 -17.15 10.29
CA ASP A 134 31.89 -17.06 10.95
C ASP A 134 32.74 -15.96 10.31
N GLY A 135 33.22 -15.04 11.15
CA GLY A 135 34.44 -14.24 10.98
C GLY A 135 34.90 -13.80 9.57
N SER A 136 34.05 -13.21 8.74
CA SER A 136 34.47 -12.24 7.71
C SER A 136 33.28 -11.41 7.27
N GLU A 137 33.52 -10.12 7.03
CA GLU A 137 32.52 -9.07 6.79
C GLU A 137 31.35 -9.53 5.93
N SER A 138 30.23 -9.83 6.58
CA SER A 138 28.96 -10.03 5.91
C SER A 138 28.61 -8.73 5.21
N ILE A 139 28.53 -8.79 3.88
CA ILE A 139 28.01 -7.71 3.04
C ILE A 139 26.53 -7.57 3.39
N SER A 140 26.28 -6.85 4.47
CA SER A 140 25.09 -6.03 4.62
C SER A 140 25.06 -5.15 3.37
N ARG A 141 24.28 -5.56 2.36
CA ARG A 141 23.57 -4.56 1.58
C ARG A 141 22.63 -3.93 2.58
N VAL A 142 23.18 -2.95 3.29
CA VAL A 142 22.48 -1.88 3.99
C VAL A 142 21.56 -1.30 2.94
N TRP A 143 20.34 -1.86 2.85
CA TRP A 143 19.24 -1.16 2.22
C TRP A 143 19.00 0.01 3.16
N ASN A 144 19.44 1.20 2.73
CA ASN A 144 19.31 2.40 3.53
C ASN A 144 17.87 2.51 4.01
N ASP A 145 17.81 2.53 5.32
CA ASP A 145 16.65 2.40 6.18
C ASP A 145 15.90 3.73 6.22
N ASP A 146 15.56 4.29 5.06
CA ASP A 146 14.76 5.52 5.00
C ASP A 146 13.27 5.19 5.23
N ASP A 147 13.04 4.52 6.35
CA ASP A 147 11.86 4.68 7.19
C ASP A 147 11.80 6.08 7.81
N THR A 148 12.75 6.97 7.51
CA THR A 148 12.67 8.39 7.83
C THR A 148 11.31 8.91 7.36
N PRO A 149 10.48 9.43 8.28
CA PRO A 149 9.25 10.08 7.91
C PRO A 149 9.55 11.13 6.84
N TYR A 150 8.78 11.11 5.75
CA TYR A 150 8.90 12.15 4.74
C TYR A 150 8.59 13.50 5.39
N GLU A 151 9.55 14.42 5.36
CA GLU A 151 9.38 15.75 5.90
C GLU A 151 8.70 16.63 4.84
N PHE A 152 7.49 17.08 5.16
CA PHE A 152 6.73 17.97 4.27
C PHE A 152 7.30 19.39 4.35
N PRO A 153 7.42 20.11 3.21
CA PRO A 153 7.74 21.53 3.21
C PRO A 153 6.82 22.33 4.13
N GLU A 154 7.36 23.36 4.80
CA GLU A 154 6.58 24.16 5.77
C GLU A 154 5.33 24.77 5.16
N HIS A 155 5.43 25.20 3.89
CA HIS A 155 4.38 25.84 3.12
C HIS A 155 3.35 24.87 2.50
N GLN A 156 3.49 23.56 2.71
CA GLN A 156 2.56 22.59 2.14
C GLN A 156 1.25 22.55 2.93
N GLU A 157 0.15 22.91 2.24
CA GLU A 157 -1.21 23.01 2.80
C GLU A 157 -1.78 21.67 3.30
N ILE A 158 -1.48 20.57 2.59
CA ILE A 158 -1.99 19.24 2.91
C ILE A 158 -0.83 18.34 3.31
N ARG A 159 -0.81 17.90 4.56
CA ARG A 159 0.23 16.99 5.10
C ARG A 159 -0.28 15.57 5.31
N ARG A 160 -1.59 15.37 5.30
CA ARG A 160 -2.22 14.06 5.44
C ARG A 160 -3.48 13.97 4.60
N ILE A 161 -3.64 12.85 3.90
CA ILE A 161 -4.84 12.53 3.12
C ILE A 161 -5.27 11.08 3.35
N GLN A 162 -6.55 10.88 3.59
CA GLN A 162 -7.16 9.56 3.78
C GLN A 162 -8.50 9.51 3.07
N ILE A 163 -8.91 8.32 2.66
CA ILE A 163 -10.25 8.03 2.13
C ILE A 163 -10.86 6.95 3.02
N PRO A 164 -11.26 7.26 4.27
CA PRO A 164 -11.68 6.24 5.24
C PRO A 164 -12.95 5.49 4.81
N GLN A 165 -13.80 6.12 4.01
CA GLN A 165 -15.06 5.52 3.60
C GLN A 165 -15.49 5.93 2.20
N SER A 166 -16.39 5.12 1.67
CA SER A 166 -17.11 5.40 0.42
C SER A 166 -18.59 5.15 0.63
N LYS A 167 -19.41 5.84 -0.16
CA LYS A 167 -20.87 5.70 -0.15
C LYS A 167 -21.35 5.37 -1.55
N VAL A 168 -22.01 4.23 -1.69
CA VAL A 168 -22.69 3.85 -2.92
C VAL A 168 -23.97 4.66 -3.04
N MET A 169 -24.12 5.37 -4.15
CA MET A 169 -25.32 6.10 -4.56
C MET A 169 -26.02 5.33 -5.69
N SER A 170 -27.18 5.81 -6.14
CA SER A 170 -27.95 5.17 -7.21
C SER A 170 -27.20 5.03 -8.54
N ASP A 171 -26.31 5.98 -8.87
CA ASP A 171 -25.68 6.11 -10.19
C ASP A 171 -24.14 6.24 -10.13
N HIS A 172 -23.58 6.42 -8.93
CA HIS A 172 -22.16 6.61 -8.70
C HIS A 172 -21.73 6.21 -7.27
N VAL A 173 -20.43 6.25 -7.03
CA VAL A 173 -19.84 6.07 -5.70
C VAL A 173 -19.14 7.36 -5.30
N LEU A 174 -19.40 7.81 -4.08
CA LEU A 174 -18.72 8.96 -3.47
C LEU A 174 -17.63 8.46 -2.53
N TYR A 175 -16.42 8.97 -2.71
CA TYR A 175 -15.28 8.76 -1.83
C TYR A 175 -15.15 9.95 -0.90
N GLN A 176 -15.11 9.69 0.40
CA GLN A 176 -14.94 10.74 1.40
C GLN A 176 -13.47 10.96 1.66
N ILE A 177 -12.92 12.04 1.14
CA ILE A 177 -11.51 12.41 1.26
C ILE A 177 -11.35 13.29 2.49
N HIS A 178 -10.55 12.83 3.44
CA HIS A 178 -10.17 13.51 4.68
C HIS A 178 -8.80 14.12 4.49
N CYS A 179 -8.71 15.44 4.55
CA CYS A 179 -7.47 16.19 4.40
C CYS A 179 -7.10 16.87 5.72
N SER A 180 -5.82 17.02 6.00
CA SER A 180 -5.32 17.76 7.17
C SER A 180 -4.02 18.51 6.86
N SER A 181 -3.91 19.72 7.39
CA SER A 181 -2.68 20.52 7.38
C SER A 181 -1.70 20.13 8.49
N SER A 182 -2.17 19.37 9.48
CA SER A 182 -1.33 18.79 10.53
C SER A 182 -1.01 17.31 10.24
N THR A 183 0.19 16.90 10.64
CA THR A 183 0.60 15.49 10.70
C THR A 183 0.00 14.77 11.90
N ASP A 184 -0.42 15.49 12.94
CA ASP A 184 -1.06 14.91 14.13
C ASP A 184 -2.51 14.48 13.82
N SER A 185 -2.92 13.34 14.39
CA SER A 185 -4.30 12.84 14.31
C SER A 185 -5.29 13.60 15.21
N LYS A 186 -4.81 14.51 16.06
CA LYS A 186 -5.63 15.28 16.99
C LYS A 186 -5.91 16.66 16.40
N PRO A 187 -7.19 17.03 16.14
CA PRO A 187 -7.52 18.34 15.63
C PRO A 187 -7.19 19.39 16.70
N ARG A 188 -6.11 20.17 16.48
CA ARG A 188 -5.74 21.28 17.38
C ARG A 188 -6.54 22.55 17.05
N HIS A 189 -7.05 22.68 15.82
CA HIS A 189 -7.87 23.81 15.37
C HIS A 189 -8.97 23.37 14.39
N SER A 190 -10.13 24.02 14.44
CA SER A 190 -11.33 23.68 13.63
C SER A 190 -11.14 23.76 12.11
N HIS A 191 -10.08 24.43 11.65
CA HIS A 191 -9.77 24.60 10.22
C HIS A 191 -8.60 23.74 9.73
N SER A 192 -7.94 22.97 10.61
CA SER A 192 -6.79 22.14 10.20
C SER A 192 -7.21 20.83 9.54
N HIS A 193 -8.50 20.50 9.54
CA HIS A 193 -9.06 19.27 8.99
C HIS A 193 -10.33 19.58 8.22
N TRP A 194 -10.46 19.01 7.03
CA TRP A 194 -11.66 19.15 6.22
C TRP A 194 -11.93 17.90 5.40
N VAL A 195 -13.14 17.82 4.88
CA VAL A 195 -13.64 16.68 4.14
C VAL A 195 -14.14 17.13 2.77
N SER A 196 -13.73 16.45 1.72
CA SER A 196 -14.31 16.60 0.38
C SER A 196 -14.92 15.28 -0.12
N LEU A 197 -16.04 15.38 -0.83
CA LEU A 197 -16.69 14.21 -1.45
C LEU A 197 -16.40 14.21 -2.94
N LYS A 198 -15.84 13.11 -3.45
CA LYS A 198 -15.45 12.99 -4.87
C LYS A 198 -15.96 11.71 -5.48
N ARG A 199 -16.36 11.80 -6.75
CA ARG A 199 -16.63 10.65 -7.61
C ARG A 199 -15.33 10.20 -8.26
N PHE A 200 -15.27 8.95 -8.67
CA PHE A 200 -14.12 8.43 -9.43
C PHE A 200 -13.82 9.26 -10.70
N THR A 201 -14.84 9.82 -11.36
CA THR A 201 -14.64 10.72 -12.51
C THR A 201 -13.85 11.97 -12.15
N ASP A 202 -14.01 12.50 -10.94
CA ASP A 202 -13.33 13.71 -10.49
C ASP A 202 -11.82 13.46 -10.33
N PHE A 203 -11.43 12.26 -9.88
CA PHE A 203 -10.03 11.84 -9.83
C PHE A 203 -9.40 11.79 -11.22
N ILE A 204 -10.13 11.25 -12.21
CA ILE A 204 -9.63 11.17 -13.59
C ILE A 204 -9.48 12.56 -14.21
N VAL A 205 -10.41 13.47 -13.94
CA VAL A 205 -10.32 14.87 -14.38
C VAL A 205 -9.10 15.54 -13.74
N MET A 206 -8.99 15.48 -12.40
CA MET A 206 -7.86 16.04 -11.66
C MET A 206 -6.52 15.52 -12.19
N MET A 207 -6.38 14.20 -12.32
CA MET A 207 -5.16 13.57 -12.83
C MET A 207 -4.80 14.10 -14.22
N ARG A 208 -5.76 14.15 -15.15
CA ARG A 208 -5.49 14.58 -16.54
C ARG A 208 -5.04 16.04 -16.58
N SER A 209 -5.75 16.91 -15.86
CA SER A 209 -5.41 18.32 -15.77
C SER A 209 -4.04 18.51 -15.12
N LEU A 210 -3.74 17.79 -14.04
CA LEU A 210 -2.45 17.86 -13.36
C LEU A 210 -1.29 17.39 -14.25
N HIS A 211 -1.45 16.29 -15.01
CA HIS A 211 -0.45 15.85 -15.98
C HIS A 211 -0.20 16.91 -17.07
N GLN A 212 -1.26 17.55 -17.58
CA GLN A 212 -1.15 18.59 -18.59
C GLN A 212 -0.41 19.82 -18.06
N GLU A 213 -0.73 20.25 -16.83
CA GLU A 213 -0.05 21.35 -16.17
C GLU A 213 1.44 21.02 -15.96
N LEU A 214 1.75 19.88 -15.33
CA LEU A 214 3.13 19.49 -15.03
C LEU A 214 3.96 19.23 -16.29
N ALA A 215 3.35 18.77 -17.39
CA ALA A 215 4.05 18.66 -18.67
C ALA A 215 4.57 20.02 -19.19
N ILE A 216 3.92 21.12 -18.80
CA ILE A 216 4.29 22.48 -19.20
C ILE A 216 5.19 23.12 -18.14
N THR A 217 4.83 23.01 -16.86
CA THR A 217 5.45 23.76 -15.76
C THR A 217 6.65 23.04 -15.14
N SER A 218 6.62 21.71 -15.08
CA SER A 218 7.69 20.91 -14.47
C SER A 218 7.77 19.49 -15.03
N PRO A 219 8.40 19.30 -16.21
CA PRO A 219 8.58 17.99 -16.82
C PRO A 219 9.30 16.98 -15.89
N TYR A 220 10.19 17.48 -15.03
CA TYR A 220 10.87 16.64 -14.04
C TYR A 220 9.90 16.06 -13.00
N ALA A 221 8.93 16.84 -12.51
CA ALA A 221 7.91 16.35 -11.59
C ALA A 221 6.95 15.35 -12.27
N LEU A 222 6.65 15.55 -13.57
CA LEU A 222 5.82 14.64 -14.36
C LEU A 222 6.37 13.20 -14.33
N HIS A 223 7.69 13.02 -14.45
CA HIS A 223 8.34 11.70 -14.40
C HIS A 223 8.30 11.03 -13.02
N LYS A 224 8.02 11.79 -11.95
CA LYS A 224 7.90 11.27 -10.59
C LYS A 224 6.48 10.85 -10.23
N LEU A 225 5.49 11.20 -11.05
CA LEU A 225 4.10 10.87 -10.76
C LEU A 225 3.95 9.35 -10.61
N PRO A 226 3.15 8.89 -9.62
CA PRO A 226 2.80 7.49 -9.53
C PRO A 226 2.08 7.04 -10.81
N PHE A 227 2.01 5.71 -11.02
CA PHE A 227 1.12 5.19 -12.04
C PHE A 227 -0.28 5.78 -11.88
N ALA A 228 -0.97 5.96 -13.01
CA ALA A 228 -2.33 6.47 -13.04
C ALA A 228 -3.21 5.75 -11.98
N PRO A 229 -4.18 6.46 -11.38
CA PRO A 229 -5.19 5.82 -10.56
C PRO A 229 -5.89 4.72 -11.39
N PRO A 230 -6.60 3.79 -10.71
CA PRO A 230 -7.13 2.59 -11.34
C PRO A 230 -7.85 2.90 -12.65
N GLU A 231 -7.68 2.05 -13.66
CA GLU A 231 -8.30 2.31 -14.96
C GLU A 231 -9.84 2.38 -14.88
N LYS A 232 -10.43 3.16 -15.80
CA LYS A 232 -11.88 3.13 -16.00
C LYS A 232 -12.29 1.74 -16.49
N LYS A 233 -12.93 0.97 -15.62
CA LYS A 233 -13.57 -0.28 -16.01
C LYS A 233 -14.93 -0.03 -16.65
N SER A 234 -15.28 -0.87 -17.62
CA SER A 234 -16.60 -0.82 -18.26
C SER A 234 -17.68 -1.26 -17.28
N ARG A 235 -18.75 -0.45 -17.18
CA ARG A 235 -19.96 -0.76 -16.40
C ARG A 235 -20.69 -2.01 -16.91
N VAL A 236 -20.46 -2.40 -18.17
CA VAL A 236 -21.09 -3.59 -18.77
C VAL A 236 -20.46 -4.88 -18.24
N PHE A 237 -19.18 -4.85 -17.88
CA PHE A 237 -18.42 -6.03 -17.47
C PHE A 237 -18.05 -6.03 -15.98
N ASN A 238 -18.28 -4.93 -15.27
CA ASN A 238 -17.92 -4.79 -13.87
C ASN A 238 -19.06 -4.09 -13.13
N ASP A 239 -19.54 -4.70 -12.07
CA ASP A 239 -20.42 -4.04 -11.12
C ASP A 239 -19.62 -2.98 -10.35
N HIS A 240 -19.98 -1.72 -10.53
CA HIS A 240 -19.32 -0.60 -9.87
C HIS A 240 -19.86 -0.30 -8.47
N THR A 241 -20.88 -1.05 -8.04
CA THR A 241 -21.49 -0.99 -6.71
C THR A 241 -21.08 -2.17 -5.83
N ASP A 242 -20.42 -3.18 -6.41
CA ASP A 242 -19.83 -4.30 -5.69
C ASP A 242 -18.90 -3.79 -4.56
N PRO A 243 -19.11 -4.19 -3.30
CA PRO A 243 -18.33 -3.68 -2.16
C PRO A 243 -16.83 -3.93 -2.27
N VAL A 244 -16.41 -5.09 -2.81
CA VAL A 244 -15.01 -5.46 -2.99
C VAL A 244 -14.37 -4.56 -4.04
N PHE A 245 -15.06 -4.34 -5.15
CA PHE A 245 -14.62 -3.44 -6.20
C PHE A 245 -14.46 -2.00 -5.69
N VAL A 246 -15.44 -1.53 -4.92
CA VAL A 246 -15.45 -0.19 -4.33
C VAL A 246 -14.29 -0.02 -3.35
N GLU A 247 -14.05 -1.01 -2.47
CA GLU A 247 -12.95 -0.99 -1.51
C GLU A 247 -11.59 -1.03 -2.20
N HIS A 248 -11.39 -1.92 -3.19
CA HIS A 248 -10.16 -1.96 -3.98
C HIS A 248 -9.87 -0.60 -4.63
N ARG A 249 -10.88 0.01 -5.24
CA ARG A 249 -10.71 1.34 -5.84
C ARG A 249 -10.40 2.39 -4.77
N ARG A 250 -11.07 2.39 -3.62
CA ARG A 250 -10.83 3.32 -2.51
C ARG A 250 -9.36 3.28 -2.07
N VAL A 251 -8.81 2.10 -1.81
CA VAL A 251 -7.42 1.88 -1.38
C VAL A 251 -6.44 2.43 -2.43
N LEU A 252 -6.65 2.11 -3.71
CA LEU A 252 -5.78 2.55 -4.79
C LEU A 252 -5.81 4.08 -4.99
N LEU A 253 -6.98 4.70 -4.86
CA LEU A 253 -7.13 6.15 -4.91
C LEU A 253 -6.44 6.83 -3.72
N GLU A 254 -6.58 6.29 -2.52
CA GLU A 254 -5.91 6.80 -1.32
C GLU A 254 -4.38 6.74 -1.47
N TYR A 255 -3.85 5.62 -1.96
CA TYR A 255 -2.43 5.46 -2.24
C TYR A 255 -1.94 6.48 -3.27
N TYR A 256 -2.68 6.66 -4.37
CA TYR A 256 -2.35 7.63 -5.41
C TYR A 256 -2.25 9.06 -4.85
N LEU A 257 -3.25 9.50 -4.06
CA LEU A 257 -3.22 10.82 -3.43
C LEU A 257 -2.04 10.98 -2.45
N ASN A 258 -1.76 9.96 -1.64
CA ASN A 258 -0.61 9.99 -0.71
C ASN A 258 0.74 10.07 -1.44
N LYS A 259 0.84 9.53 -2.66
CA LYS A 259 2.03 9.68 -3.50
C LYS A 259 2.14 11.09 -4.08
N LEU A 260 1.03 11.70 -4.50
CA LEU A 260 1.03 13.09 -4.96
C LEU A 260 1.51 14.07 -3.88
N LEU A 261 1.14 13.84 -2.61
CA LEU A 261 1.61 14.67 -1.49
C LEU A 261 3.13 14.71 -1.32
N ARG A 262 3.87 13.74 -1.88
CA ARG A 262 5.34 13.67 -1.79
C ARG A 262 6.04 14.29 -2.99
N ILE A 263 5.28 14.84 -3.93
CA ILE A 263 5.78 15.53 -5.12
C ILE A 263 5.37 16.98 -4.95
N GLU A 264 6.29 17.82 -4.50
CA GLU A 264 6.02 19.21 -4.12
C GLU A 264 5.23 19.97 -5.19
N GLN A 265 5.62 19.86 -6.46
CA GLN A 265 4.95 20.53 -7.58
C GLN A 265 3.51 20.03 -7.81
N ALA A 266 3.24 18.75 -7.50
CA ALA A 266 1.89 18.21 -7.57
C ALA A 266 1.06 18.61 -6.34
N ALA A 267 1.69 18.60 -5.16
CA ALA A 267 1.05 18.92 -3.89
C ALA A 267 0.68 20.40 -3.78
N SER A 268 1.44 21.31 -4.41
CA SER A 268 1.19 22.75 -4.46
C SER A 268 0.37 23.21 -5.67
N SER A 269 0.05 22.30 -6.61
CA SER A 269 -0.75 22.64 -7.79
C SER A 269 -2.17 23.07 -7.40
N ASP A 270 -2.63 24.19 -7.95
CA ASP A 270 -4.02 24.67 -7.87
C ASP A 270 -5.02 23.56 -8.20
N ILE A 271 -4.71 22.72 -9.19
CA ILE A 271 -5.59 21.63 -9.63
C ILE A 271 -5.79 20.62 -8.49
N PHE A 272 -4.70 20.26 -7.81
CA PHE A 272 -4.73 19.31 -6.71
C PHE A 272 -5.38 19.91 -5.45
N LEU A 273 -5.06 21.17 -5.12
CA LEU A 273 -5.63 21.88 -3.97
C LEU A 273 -7.14 22.11 -4.12
N LYS A 274 -7.60 22.53 -5.31
CA LYS A 274 -9.04 22.65 -5.64
C LYS A 274 -9.75 21.30 -5.63
N PHE A 275 -9.09 20.25 -6.12
CA PHE A 275 -9.61 18.89 -5.97
C PHE A 275 -9.78 18.53 -4.49
N CYS A 276 -8.80 18.79 -3.64
CA CYS A 276 -8.90 18.51 -2.22
C CYS A 276 -9.84 19.44 -1.44
N ALA A 277 -10.37 20.49 -2.08
CA ALA A 277 -11.22 21.53 -1.46
C ALA A 277 -10.54 22.22 -0.28
N VAL A 278 -9.27 22.61 -0.45
CA VAL A 278 -8.52 23.38 0.53
C VAL A 278 -9.26 24.71 0.79
N PRO A 279 -9.56 25.06 2.06
CA PRO A 279 -10.27 26.30 2.37
C PRO A 279 -9.51 27.54 1.86
N GLY A 280 -10.19 28.42 1.12
CA GLY A 280 -9.62 29.69 0.64
C GLY A 280 -8.98 29.63 -0.75
N ILE A 281 -9.03 28.49 -1.44
CA ILE A 281 -8.57 28.27 -2.83
C ILE A 281 -9.76 27.95 -3.72
#